data_AF-A0A5C9CIY1-F1
#
_entry.id   AF-A0A5C9CIY1-F1
#
_cell.length_a   1.000
_cell.length_b   1.000
_cell.length_c   1.000
_cell.angle_alpha   90.00
_cell.angle_beta   90.00
_cell.angle_gamma   90.00
#
_symmetry.space_group_name_H-M   'P 1'
#
loop_
_entity.id
_entity.type
_entity.pdbx_description
1 polymer ?
#
loop_
_entity_poly.entity_id
_entity_poly.type
_entity_poly.pdbx_seq_one_letter_code
_entity_poly.pdbx_strand_id
1 'polypeptide(L)'
;FRLAFANAARAAFRDAGVTADDIGHINAFGLSTVRCDAEEAAAIHDLFGSRAEQIPVTAFKSQLGNSGAGSGPLELAASLLGLRAGVVYPTLNYRTPDPACRLNIIHGAPAPIRNKLFLKLSTTDMGQAAALIAAGV
;
A
#
# COMPACT_ATOMS: atom_id res chain seq x y z
N PHE A 1 -12.21 -2.16 -8.97
CA PHE A 1 -11.47 -1.34 -7.98
C PHE A 1 -10.22 -0.71 -8.56
N ARG A 2 -9.59 -1.35 -9.57
CA ARG A 2 -8.34 -0.91 -10.20
C ARG A 2 -8.29 0.57 -10.57
N LEU A 3 -9.25 1.03 -11.39
CA LEU A 3 -9.29 2.44 -11.82
C LEU A 3 -9.51 3.41 -10.66
N ALA A 4 -10.26 3.02 -9.63
CA ALA A 4 -10.51 3.87 -8.47
C ALA A 4 -9.20 4.09 -7.68
N PHE A 5 -8.45 3.03 -7.40
CA PHE A 5 -7.12 3.13 -6.78
C PHE A 5 -6.16 3.95 -7.63
N ALA A 6 -6.05 3.66 -8.93
CA ALA A 6 -5.12 4.35 -9.81
C ALA A 6 -5.43 5.84 -9.92
N ASN A 7 -6.70 6.22 -10.04
CA ASN A 7 -7.09 7.63 -10.15
C ASN A 7 -6.88 8.38 -8.83
N ALA A 8 -7.19 7.76 -7.69
CA ALA A 8 -6.92 8.35 -6.37
C ALA A 8 -5.41 8.57 -6.17
N ALA A 9 -4.58 7.57 -6.45
CA ALA A 9 -3.12 7.68 -6.34
C ALA A 9 -2.54 8.76 -7.25
N ARG A 10 -2.97 8.82 -8.52
CA ARG A 10 -2.55 9.87 -9.46
C ARG A 10 -2.95 11.27 -8.98
N ALA A 11 -4.11 11.41 -8.34
CA ALA A 11 -4.52 12.67 -7.74
C ALA A 11 -3.60 13.04 -6.56
N ALA A 12 -3.30 12.09 -5.68
CA ALA A 12 -2.39 12.30 -4.54
C ALA A 12 -0.95 12.62 -4.99
N PHE A 13 -0.45 11.99 -6.05
CA PHE A 13 0.84 12.32 -6.65
C PHE A 13 0.90 13.77 -7.14
N ARG A 14 -0.14 14.21 -7.88
CA ARG A 14 -0.23 15.61 -8.35
C ARG A 14 -0.31 16.61 -7.21
N ASP A 15 -1.11 16.31 -6.19
CA ASP A 15 -1.30 17.17 -5.02
C ASP A 15 0.00 17.33 -4.23
N ALA A 16 0.76 16.24 -4.04
CA ALA A 16 2.03 16.25 -3.35
C ALA A 16 3.22 16.73 -4.22
N GLY A 17 3.02 16.93 -5.53
CA GLY A 17 4.10 17.32 -6.46
C GLY A 17 5.18 16.24 -6.64
N VAL A 18 4.82 14.97 -6.49
CA VAL A 18 5.74 13.83 -6.60
C VAL A 18 5.33 12.90 -7.74
N THR A 19 6.26 12.04 -8.14
CA THR A 19 6.04 10.97 -9.11
C THR A 19 5.99 9.62 -8.41
N ALA A 20 5.62 8.57 -9.15
CA ALA A 20 5.72 7.22 -8.62
C ALA A 20 7.15 6.89 -8.16
N ASP A 21 8.18 7.44 -8.82
CA ASP A 21 9.61 7.13 -8.60
C ASP A 21 10.11 7.63 -7.25
N ASP A 22 9.43 8.62 -6.69
CA ASP A 22 9.73 9.17 -5.37
C ASP A 22 9.21 8.31 -4.22
N ILE A 23 8.34 7.33 -4.48
CA ILE A 23 7.70 6.52 -3.43
C ILE A 23 8.61 5.38 -2.99
N GLY A 24 8.87 5.29 -1.68
CA GLY A 24 9.72 4.29 -1.06
C GLY A 24 9.01 3.00 -0.68
N HIS A 25 7.74 3.04 -0.30
CA HIS A 25 6.91 1.85 -0.06
C HIS A 25 5.41 2.15 -0.22
N ILE A 26 4.62 1.08 -0.27
CA ILE A 26 3.16 1.14 -0.38
C ILE A 26 2.54 0.49 0.85
N ASN A 27 1.64 1.22 1.50
CA ASN A 27 0.69 0.68 2.46
C ASN A 27 -0.62 0.41 1.70
N ALA A 28 -0.81 -0.84 1.30
CA ALA A 28 -1.95 -1.28 0.52
C ALA A 28 -3.25 -1.23 1.35
N PHE A 29 -4.39 -1.21 0.67
CA PHE A 29 -5.69 -1.41 1.30
C PHE A 29 -5.82 -2.85 1.78
N GLY A 30 -5.42 -3.84 0.96
CA GLY A 30 -5.25 -5.25 1.33
C GLY A 30 -6.45 -5.82 2.09
N LEU A 31 -7.61 -5.85 1.42
CA LEU A 31 -8.87 -6.27 2.04
C LEU A 31 -8.91 -7.78 2.34
N SER A 32 -8.00 -8.56 1.75
CA SER A 32 -7.98 -10.03 1.84
C SER A 32 -9.15 -10.68 1.09
N THR A 33 -9.68 -10.00 0.07
CA THR A 33 -10.63 -10.60 -0.87
C THR A 33 -9.96 -10.78 -2.22
N VAL A 34 -10.16 -11.95 -2.84
CA VAL A 34 -9.50 -12.33 -4.11
C VAL A 34 -9.63 -11.23 -5.16
N ARG A 35 -10.85 -10.70 -5.35
CA ARG A 35 -11.11 -9.66 -6.36
C ARG A 35 -10.46 -8.32 -6.00
N CYS A 36 -10.56 -7.87 -4.75
CA CYS A 36 -10.06 -6.55 -4.38
C CYS A 36 -8.54 -6.51 -4.44
N ASP A 37 -7.87 -7.53 -3.90
CA ASP A 37 -6.41 -7.59 -3.84
C ASP A 37 -5.80 -7.71 -5.25
N ALA A 38 -6.39 -8.51 -6.13
CA ALA A 38 -5.97 -8.59 -7.53
C ALA A 38 -6.15 -7.27 -8.29
N GLU A 39 -7.26 -6.58 -8.07
CA GLU A 39 -7.54 -5.27 -8.68
C GLU A 39 -6.64 -4.15 -8.13
N GLU A 40 -6.34 -4.18 -6.84
CA GLU A 40 -5.37 -3.29 -6.20
C GLU A 40 -3.96 -3.54 -6.75
N ALA A 41 -3.54 -4.80 -6.88
CA ALA A 41 -2.27 -5.13 -7.50
C ALA A 41 -2.18 -4.65 -8.95
N ALA A 42 -3.23 -4.84 -9.75
CA ALA A 42 -3.27 -4.32 -11.11
C ALA A 42 -3.18 -2.77 -11.15
N ALA A 43 -3.77 -2.07 -10.18
CA ALA A 43 -3.63 -0.62 -10.07
C ALA A 43 -2.20 -0.20 -9.71
N ILE A 44 -1.54 -0.93 -8.82
CA ILE A 44 -0.12 -0.70 -8.49
C ILE A 44 0.76 -0.93 -9.72
N HIS A 45 0.49 -1.97 -10.53
CA HIS A 45 1.15 -2.16 -11.83
C HIS A 45 0.92 -0.97 -12.79
N ASP A 46 -0.29 -0.44 -12.87
CA ASP A 46 -0.60 0.75 -13.70
C ASP A 46 0.13 2.03 -13.27
N LEU A 47 0.45 2.14 -11.97
CA LEU A 47 1.09 3.32 -11.38
C LEU A 47 2.62 3.23 -11.42
N PHE A 48 3.17 2.03 -11.19
CA PHE A 48 4.59 1.82 -10.96
C PHE A 48 5.30 1.07 -12.10
N GLY A 49 4.55 0.53 -13.07
CA GLY A 49 5.12 -0.23 -14.19
C GLY A 49 5.99 -1.39 -13.71
N SER A 50 7.20 -1.52 -14.27
CA SER A 50 8.16 -2.56 -13.89
C SER A 50 8.63 -2.47 -12.43
N ARG A 51 8.49 -1.31 -11.76
CA ARG A 51 8.85 -1.17 -10.35
C ARG A 51 7.79 -1.75 -9.40
N ALA A 52 6.59 -2.07 -9.89
CA ALA A 52 5.52 -2.66 -9.06
C ALA A 52 5.94 -3.95 -8.35
N GLU A 53 6.80 -4.76 -9.00
CA GLU A 53 7.33 -6.01 -8.44
C GLU A 53 8.55 -5.81 -7.53
N GLN A 54 9.04 -4.58 -7.38
CA GLN A 54 10.24 -4.24 -6.61
C GLN A 54 9.93 -3.39 -5.38
N ILE A 55 8.97 -2.46 -5.50
CA ILE A 55 8.61 -1.56 -4.41
C ILE A 55 8.02 -2.34 -3.23
N PRO A 56 8.52 -2.16 -1.99
CA PRO A 56 7.95 -2.80 -0.80
C PRO A 56 6.47 -2.50 -0.61
N VAL A 57 5.66 -3.53 -0.40
CA VAL A 57 4.22 -3.43 -0.13
C VAL A 57 3.88 -4.09 1.19
N THR A 58 3.08 -3.42 2.02
CA THR A 58 2.56 -3.98 3.27
C THR A 58 1.05 -3.77 3.40
N ALA A 59 0.36 -4.69 4.07
CA ALA A 59 -1.07 -4.62 4.36
C ALA A 59 -1.35 -4.91 5.85
N PHE A 60 -1.58 -3.85 6.62
CA PHE A 60 -1.75 -3.90 8.07
C PHE A 60 -3.05 -4.57 8.55
N LYS A 61 -4.04 -4.78 7.67
CA LYS A 61 -5.22 -5.60 8.00
C LYS A 61 -4.86 -7.04 8.36
N SER A 62 -3.71 -7.54 7.90
CA SER A 62 -3.15 -8.83 8.34
C SER A 62 -2.80 -8.87 9.83
N GLN A 63 -2.60 -7.71 10.47
CA GLN A 63 -2.27 -7.55 11.88
C GLN A 63 -3.47 -7.08 12.72
N LEU A 64 -4.20 -6.09 12.21
CA LEU A 64 -5.23 -5.36 12.95
C LEU A 64 -6.66 -5.79 12.61
N GLY A 65 -6.83 -6.58 11.55
CA GLY A 65 -8.14 -6.83 10.93
C GLY A 65 -8.67 -5.62 10.18
N ASN A 66 -9.88 -5.74 9.63
CA ASN A 66 -10.58 -4.63 8.98
C ASN A 66 -11.45 -3.88 9.99
N SER A 67 -11.02 -2.68 10.40
CA SER A 67 -11.76 -1.81 11.33
C SER A 67 -12.71 -0.82 10.63
N GLY A 68 -13.11 -1.11 9.39
CA GLY A 68 -13.98 -0.24 8.59
C GLY A 68 -13.36 1.15 8.40
N ALA A 69 -14.09 2.20 8.75
CA ALA A 69 -13.62 3.59 8.66
C ALA A 69 -12.36 3.87 9.52
N GLY A 70 -12.13 3.09 10.59
CA GLY A 70 -10.94 3.22 11.44
C GLY A 70 -9.66 2.69 10.80
N SER A 71 -9.77 1.85 9.76
CA SER A 71 -8.62 1.21 9.10
C SER A 71 -7.63 2.24 8.55
N GLY A 72 -8.11 3.29 7.87
CA GLY A 72 -7.23 4.31 7.27
C GLY A 72 -6.25 4.95 8.27
N PRO A 73 -6.75 5.61 9.34
CA PRO A 73 -5.90 6.24 10.35
C PRO A 73 -4.98 5.26 11.11
N LEU A 74 -5.48 4.07 11.46
CA LEU A 74 -4.68 3.07 12.18
C LEU A 74 -3.50 2.57 11.35
N GLU A 75 -3.76 2.25 10.08
CA GLU A 75 -2.74 1.74 9.17
C GLU A 75 -1.75 2.85 8.79
N LEU A 76 -2.21 4.11 8.67
CA LEU A 76 -1.33 5.27 8.48
C LEU A 76 -0.37 5.45 9.66
N ALA A 77 -0.89 5.40 10.89
CA ALA A 77 -0.07 5.49 12.11
C ALA A 77 0.96 4.36 12.17
N ALA A 78 0.58 3.13 11.80
CA ALA A 78 1.48 1.98 11.77
C ALA A 78 2.63 2.16 10.76
N SER A 79 2.35 2.68 9.55
CA SER A 79 3.40 3.04 8.58
C SER A 79 4.34 4.12 9.12
N LEU A 80 3.82 5.19 9.72
CA LEU A 80 4.64 6.25 10.31
C LEU A 80 5.54 5.74 11.45
N LEU A 81 5.02 4.85 12.29
CA LEU A 81 5.81 4.17 13.33
C LEU A 81 6.88 3.27 12.73
N GLY A 82 6.58 2.58 11.64
CA GLY A 82 7.57 1.80 10.87
C GLY A 82 8.71 2.69 10.36
N LEU A 83 8.38 3.83 9.75
CA LEU A 83 9.37 4.80 9.29
C LEU A 83 10.25 5.32 10.43
N ARG A 84 9.67 5.60 11.59
CA ARG A 84 10.42 6.01 12.79
C ARG A 84 11.40 4.92 13.25
N ALA A 85 11.01 3.66 13.11
CA ALA A 85 11.87 2.51 13.39
C ALA A 85 12.82 2.14 12.23
N GLY A 86 12.75 2.86 11.10
CA GLY A 86 13.58 2.60 9.92
C GLY A 86 13.18 1.34 9.14
N VAL A 87 11.93 0.88 9.26
CA VAL A 87 11.47 -0.38 8.64
C VAL A 87 10.07 -0.27 8.02
N VAL A 88 9.77 -1.18 7.09
CA VAL A 88 8.41 -1.54 6.66
C VAL A 88 8.04 -2.82 7.40
N TYR A 89 6.94 -2.79 8.15
CA TYR A 89 6.44 -3.98 8.85
C TYR A 89 5.87 -5.01 7.87
N PRO A 90 5.99 -6.31 8.19
CA PRO A 90 5.54 -7.38 7.30
C PRO A 90 4.02 -7.53 7.29
N THR A 91 3.48 -7.93 6.15
CA THR A 91 2.16 -8.51 6.01
C THR A 91 2.18 -9.93 6.61
N LEU A 92 1.38 -10.16 7.64
CA LEU A 92 1.29 -11.46 8.29
C LEU A 92 0.51 -12.46 7.41
N ASN A 93 0.71 -13.75 7.70
CA ASN A 93 0.00 -14.86 7.06
C ASN A 93 0.24 -15.03 5.53
N TYR A 94 1.20 -14.29 4.96
CA TYR A 94 1.64 -14.49 3.58
C TYR A 94 2.42 -15.81 3.46
N ARG A 95 1.84 -16.82 2.80
CA ARG A 95 2.42 -18.16 2.63
C ARG A 95 2.59 -18.57 1.17
N THR A 96 1.56 -18.36 0.37
CA THR A 96 1.52 -18.76 -1.03
C THR A 96 1.28 -17.51 -1.88
N PRO A 97 2.27 -17.10 -2.70
CA PRO A 97 2.09 -15.99 -3.63
C PRO A 97 0.95 -16.26 -4.63
N ASP A 98 0.10 -15.26 -4.85
CA ASP A 98 -0.96 -15.32 -5.86
C ASP A 98 -0.43 -14.76 -7.21
N PRO A 99 -0.51 -15.51 -8.33
CA PRO A 99 -0.11 -15.03 -9.66
C PRO A 99 -0.85 -13.77 -10.14
N ALA A 100 -2.01 -13.43 -9.57
CA ALA A 100 -2.72 -12.18 -9.85
C ALA A 100 -2.18 -11.00 -9.04
N CYS A 101 -1.53 -11.25 -7.89
CA CYS A 101 -1.04 -10.25 -6.96
C CYS A 101 0.51 -10.17 -6.97
N ARG A 102 1.10 -10.05 -8.17
CA ARG A 102 2.55 -10.03 -8.41
C ARG A 102 3.18 -8.74 -7.88
N LEU A 103 3.40 -8.66 -6.57
CA LEU A 103 3.98 -7.51 -5.88
C LEU A 103 5.05 -7.98 -4.88
N ASN A 104 5.96 -7.09 -4.52
CA ASN A 104 6.91 -7.33 -3.43
C ASN A 104 6.23 -7.13 -2.07
N ILE A 105 5.46 -8.13 -1.64
CA ILE A 105 4.82 -8.13 -0.32
C ILE A 105 5.89 -8.38 0.74
N ILE A 106 6.08 -7.44 1.66
CA ILE A 106 6.99 -7.64 2.79
C ILE A 106 6.39 -8.68 3.72
N HIS A 107 7.14 -9.75 4.02
CA HIS A 107 6.68 -10.86 4.85
C HIS A 107 7.83 -11.46 5.68
N GLY A 108 7.50 -12.19 6.75
CA GLY A 108 8.48 -12.84 7.62
C GLY A 108 9.17 -11.89 8.61
N ALA A 109 10.02 -10.98 8.11
CA ALA A 109 10.72 -9.99 8.92
C ALA A 109 10.48 -8.56 8.39
N PRO A 110 10.58 -7.52 9.25
CA PRO A 110 10.54 -6.14 8.79
C PRO A 110 11.67 -5.84 7.78
N ALA A 111 11.35 -5.12 6.71
CA ALA A 111 12.33 -4.72 5.69
C ALA A 111 12.90 -3.33 6.03
N PRO A 112 14.22 -3.11 5.96
CA PRO A 112 14.80 -1.78 6.19
C PRO A 112 14.35 -0.79 5.13
N ILE A 113 14.10 0.46 5.53
CA ILE A 113 13.69 1.52 4.60
C ILE A 113 14.68 2.67 4.57
N ARG A 114 14.99 3.15 3.36
CA ARG A 114 15.83 4.34 3.13
C ARG A 114 15.02 5.55 2.70
N ASN A 115 14.00 5.34 1.88
CA ASN A 115 13.10 6.38 1.42
C ASN A 115 11.85 6.42 2.32
N LYS A 116 11.67 7.53 3.03
CA LYS A 116 10.58 7.72 4.00
C LYS A 116 9.26 8.19 3.38
N LEU A 117 9.18 8.39 2.06
CA LEU A 117 7.95 8.76 1.38
C LEU A 117 7.14 7.50 1.03
N PHE A 118 5.84 7.49 1.30
CA PHE A 118 4.99 6.33 1.03
C PHE A 118 3.59 6.68 0.56
N LEU A 119 3.02 5.75 -0.20
CA LEU A 119 1.65 5.80 -0.68
C LEU A 119 0.76 4.95 0.24
N LYS A 120 -0.31 5.53 0.77
CA LYS A 120 -1.39 4.79 1.44
C LYS A 120 -2.62 4.71 0.53
N LEU A 121 -3.14 3.51 0.31
CA LEU A 121 -4.36 3.27 -0.46
C LEU A 121 -5.54 2.84 0.44
N SER A 122 -6.75 3.26 0.07
CA SER A 122 -7.99 2.83 0.70
C SER A 122 -9.16 2.89 -0.28
N THR A 123 -10.13 1.99 -0.12
CA THR A 123 -11.37 2.03 -0.89
C THR A 123 -12.56 1.56 -0.05
N THR A 124 -13.77 1.84 -0.52
CA THR A 124 -15.03 1.32 0.02
C THR A 124 -15.69 0.42 -1.01
N ASP A 125 -16.59 -0.45 -0.56
CA ASP A 125 -17.35 -1.34 -1.45
C ASP A 125 -18.27 -0.58 -2.42
N MET A 126 -18.54 0.70 -2.14
CA MET A 126 -19.30 1.63 -2.99
C MET A 126 -18.44 2.26 -4.11
N GLY A 127 -17.17 1.86 -4.23
CA GLY A 127 -16.26 2.33 -5.28
C GLY A 127 -15.60 3.69 -5.01
N GLN A 128 -15.73 4.23 -3.78
CA GLN A 128 -14.97 5.41 -3.38
C GLN A 128 -13.54 4.98 -3.06
N ALA A 129 -12.55 5.72 -3.54
CA ALA A 129 -11.14 5.45 -3.25
C ALA A 129 -10.45 6.72 -2.76
N ALA A 130 -9.52 6.55 -1.83
CA ALA A 130 -8.68 7.60 -1.29
C ALA A 130 -7.22 7.14 -1.35
N ALA A 131 -6.34 8.10 -1.57
CA ALA A 131 -4.90 7.90 -1.52
C ALA A 131 -4.25 9.05 -0.77
N LEU A 132 -3.18 8.75 -0.04
CA LEU A 132 -2.40 9.73 0.70
C LEU A 132 -0.92 9.52 0.41
N ILE A 133 -0.19 10.61 0.17
CA ILE A 133 1.26 10.63 0.21
C ILE A 133 1.68 11.15 1.58
N ALA A 134 2.49 10.37 2.29
CA ALA A 134 3.02 10.76 3.60
C ALA A 134 4.52 10.54 3.66
N ALA A 135 5.20 11.37 4.44
CA ALA A 135 6.61 11.27 4.73
C ALA A 135 6.83 11.15 6.23
N GLY A 136 7.73 10.25 6.65
CA GLY A 136 8.23 10.24 8.02
C GLY A 136 9.29 11.32 8.21
N VAL A 137 9.21 12.06 9.32
CA VAL A 137 10.29 12.94 9.82
C VAL A 137 11.51 12.12 10.24
#